data_AF-A0A965RAC0-F1
#
_entry.id   AF-A0A965RAC0-F1
#
_cell.length_a   1.000
_cell.length_b   1.000
_cell.length_c   1.000
_cell.angle_alpha   90.00
_cell.angle_beta   90.00
_cell.angle_gamma   90.00
#
_symmetry.space_group_name_H-M   'P 1'
#
loop_
_entity.id
_entity.type
_entity.pdbx_description
1 polymer ?
#
loop_
_entity_poly.entity_id
_entity_poly.type
_entity_poly.pdbx_seq_one_letter_code
_entity_poly.pdbx_strand_id
1 'polypeptide(L)' 'MFSNELFLNEPKYELIHTRQYRVQAFRMSDERFLLRGAIVDEKPAGLYIENDPDPIWMHHMIVELQIVYPT' A
#
# COMPACT_ATOMS: atom_id res chain seq x y z
N MET A 1 -11.91 1.76 -5.39
CA MET A 1 -11.27 2.73 -4.47
C MET A 1 -11.48 2.21 -3.06
N PHE A 2 -10.44 2.16 -2.23
CA PHE A 2 -10.57 1.83 -0.80
C PHE A 2 -11.52 2.84 -0.15
N SER A 3 -12.40 2.41 0.76
CA SER A 3 -13.29 3.35 1.44
C SER A 3 -12.47 4.24 2.38
N ASN A 4 -12.78 5.54 2.40
CA ASN A 4 -12.18 6.49 3.34
C ASN A 4 -12.64 6.28 4.78
N GLU A 5 -13.50 5.28 5.06
CA GLU A 5 -14.08 5.03 6.38
C GLU A 5 -13.07 4.54 7.43
N LEU A 6 -11.85 4.18 7.01
CA LEU A 6 -10.76 3.77 7.90
C LEU A 6 -9.97 4.94 8.49
N PHE A 7 -10.19 6.17 8.00
CA PHE A 7 -9.43 7.34 8.41
C PHE A 7 -10.33 8.47 8.95
N LEU A 8 -9.72 9.39 9.71
CA LEU A 8 -10.42 10.56 10.23
C LEU A 8 -10.86 11.46 9.07
N ASN A 9 -12.15 11.81 9.05
CA ASN A 9 -12.70 12.73 8.04
C ASN A 9 -12.20 14.18 8.22
N GLU A 10 -11.82 14.55 9.45
CA GLU A 10 -11.36 15.90 9.81
C GLU A 10 -10.06 15.82 10.65
N PRO A 11 -8.90 15.67 10.02
CA PRO A 11 -7.64 15.59 10.75
C PRO A 11 -7.27 16.95 11.34
N LYS A 12 -6.81 16.95 12.60
CA LYS A 12 -6.29 18.14 13.28
C LYS A 12 -4.97 18.65 12.70
N TYR A 13 -4.22 17.78 12.02
CA TYR A 13 -2.87 18.03 11.53
C TYR A 13 -2.79 17.79 10.03
N GLU A 14 -1.83 18.47 9.39
CA GLU A 14 -1.55 18.29 7.97
C GLU A 14 -1.09 16.87 7.66
N LEU A 15 -1.68 16.28 6.62
CA LEU A 15 -1.28 14.97 6.11
C LEU A 15 0.02 15.14 5.30
N ILE A 16 1.04 14.37 5.64
CA ILE A 16 2.35 14.43 4.94
C ILE A 16 2.71 13.13 4.23
N HIS A 17 1.89 12.09 4.39
CA HIS A 17 2.19 10.75 3.91
C HIS A 17 0.98 9.82 4.00
N THR A 18 0.75 9.01 2.97
CA THR A 18 -0.08 7.81 3.05
C THR A 18 0.71 6.60 2.57
N ARG A 19 0.38 5.43 3.14
CA ARG A 19 0.93 4.14 2.71
C ARG A 19 -0.19 3.13 2.56
N GLN A 20 -0.26 2.49 1.41
CA GLN A 20 -1.22 1.44 1.11
C GLN A 20 -0.52 0.08 1.10
N TYR A 21 -1.14 -0.90 1.75
CA TYR A 21 -0.73 -2.30 1.71
C TYR A 21 -1.83 -3.10 1.03
N ARG A 22 -1.50 -3.77 -0.08
CA ARG A 22 -2.43 -4.67 -0.77
C ARG A 22 -1.79 -6.03 -0.92
N VAL A 23 -2.45 -7.07 -0.40
CA VAL A 23 -1.97 -8.45 -0.53
C VAL A 23 -2.99 -9.25 -1.35
N GLN A 24 -2.48 -9.99 -2.32
CA GLN A 24 -3.24 -11.03 -3.02
C GLN A 24 -2.71 -12.39 -2.57
N ALA A 25 -3.63 -13.30 -2.26
CA ALA A 25 -3.33 -14.69 -1.91
C ALA A 25 -3.76 -15.60 -3.04
N PHE A 26 -2.89 -16.52 -3.43
CA PHE A 26 -3.12 -17.50 -4.48
C PHE A 26 -2.82 -18.89 -3.94
N ARG A 27 -3.73 -19.84 -4.16
CA ARG A 27 -3.45 -21.27 -3.94
C ARG A 27 -2.77 -21.81 -5.19
N MET A 28 -1.54 -22.30 -5.03
CA MET A 28 -0.75 -22.85 -6.15
C MET A 28 -0.94 -24.37 -6.29
N SER A 29 -1.19 -25.06 -5.17
CA SER A 29 -1.51 -26.49 -5.10
C SER A 29 -2.21 -26.78 -3.76
N ASP A 30 -2.41 -28.06 -3.41
CA ASP A 30 -2.97 -28.44 -2.10
C ASP A 30 -2.07 -28.06 -0.93
N GLU A 31 -0.77 -27.94 -1.17
CA GLU A 31 0.24 -27.75 -0.12
C GLU A 31 0.94 -26.39 -0.17
N ARG A 32 0.65 -25.57 -1.18
CA ARG A 32 1.40 -24.33 -1.47
C ARG A 32 0.52 -23.13 -1.73
N PHE A 33 0.90 -22.01 -1.15
CA PHE A 33 0.29 -20.70 -1.35
C PHE A 33 1.34 -19.66 -1.74
N LEU A 34 0.94 -18.71 -2.56
CA LEU A 34 1.67 -17.48 -2.84
C LEU A 34 0.91 -16.29 -2.27
N LEU A 35 1.59 -15.48 -1.46
CA LEU A 35 1.14 -14.16 -1.06
C LEU A 35 1.98 -13.13 -1.80
N ARG A 36 1.33 -12.26 -2.57
CA ARG A 36 1.98 -11.12 -3.25
C ARG A 36 1.46 -9.83 -2.65
N GLY A 37 2.31 -9.16 -1.89
CA GLY A 37 2.08 -7.85 -1.31
C GLY A 37 2.62 -6.73 -2.20
N ALA A 38 1.86 -5.65 -2.32
CA ALA A 38 2.27 -4.37 -2.88
C ALA A 38 2.15 -3.29 -1.81
N ILE A 39 3.22 -2.54 -1.63
CA ILE A 39 3.31 -1.39 -0.73
C ILE A 39 3.54 -0.16 -1.58
N VAL A 40 2.66 0.83 -1.43
CA VAL A 40 2.70 2.08 -2.18
C VAL A 40 2.67 3.25 -1.21
N ASP A 41 3.69 4.10 -1.32
CA ASP A 41 3.79 5.35 -0.58
C ASP A 41 3.42 6.52 -1.47
N GLU A 42 2.54 7.37 -0.95
CA GLU A 42 2.15 8.61 -1.59
C GLU A 42 2.39 9.79 -0.66
N LYS A 43 2.68 10.92 -1.30
CA LYS A 43 2.92 12.22 -0.68
C LYS A 43 1.94 13.19 -1.30
N PRO A 44 1.20 13.97 -0.49
CA PRO A 44 0.25 14.93 -1.01
C PRO A 44 0.90 15.95 -1.95
N ALA A 45 0.09 16.47 -2.87
CA ALA A 45 0.46 17.54 -3.78
C ALA A 45 1.05 18.74 -3.03
N GLY A 46 2.01 19.42 -3.64
CA GLY A 46 2.65 20.60 -3.04
C GLY A 46 3.63 20.34 -1.89
N LEU A 47 3.70 19.12 -1.31
CA LEU A 47 4.51 18.87 -0.11
C LEU A 47 6.03 18.94 -0.37
N TYR A 48 6.50 18.36 -1.48
CA TYR A 48 7.93 18.36 -1.85
C TYR A 48 8.28 19.30 -2.98
N ILE A 49 7.32 19.58 -3.86
CA ILE A 49 7.49 20.47 -5.01
C ILE A 49 6.39 21.53 -4.90
N GLU A 50 6.80 22.76 -4.63
CA GLU A 50 5.88 23.88 -4.52
C GLU A 50 5.09 24.05 -5.82
N ASN A 51 3.76 24.20 -5.71
CA ASN A 51 2.81 24.34 -6.82
C ASN A 51 2.66 23.12 -7.75
N ASP A 52 3.21 21.94 -7.40
CA ASP A 52 2.86 20.69 -8.09
C ASP A 52 1.44 20.27 -7.68
N PRO A 53 0.46 20.22 -8.61
CA PRO A 53 -0.90 19.85 -8.29
C PRO A 53 -1.07 18.35 -8.04
N ASP A 54 -0.09 17.53 -8.41
CA ASP A 54 -0.18 16.08 -8.37
C ASP A 54 0.51 15.51 -7.12
N PRO A 55 -0.07 14.46 -6.49
CA PRO A 55 0.62 13.74 -5.44
C PRO A 55 1.80 12.94 -6.00
N ILE A 56 2.85 12.79 -5.20
CA ILE A 56 4.07 12.08 -5.62
C ILE A 56 4.06 10.66 -5.05
N TRP A 57 4.21 9.68 -5.94
CA TRP A 57 4.45 8.28 -5.55
C TRP A 57 5.94 8.07 -5.35
N MET A 58 6.34 7.71 -4.12
CA MET A 58 7.75 7.63 -3.78
C MET A 58 8.25 6.19 -3.70
N HIS A 59 7.51 5.31 -3.03
CA HIS A 59 7.98 3.98 -2.70
C HIS A 59 7.04 2.93 -3.27
N HIS A 60 7.56 2.12 -4.18
CA HIS A 60 6.90 0.91 -4.66
C HIS A 60 7.72 -0.29 -4.22
N MET A 61 7.15 -1.11 -3.33
CA MET A 61 7.76 -2.37 -2.93
C MET A 61 6.80 -3.50 -3.23
N ILE A 62 7.32 -4.55 -3.87
CA ILE A 62 6.63 -5.83 -4.02
C ILE A 62 7.29 -6.83 -3.10
N VAL A 63 6.50 -7.50 -2.27
CA VAL A 63 6.94 -8.58 -1.40
C VAL A 63 6.22 -9.85 -1.83
N GLU A 64 6.98 -10.92 -2.06
CA GLU A 64 6.43 -12.25 -2.31
C GLU A 64 6.81 -13.19 -1.19
N LEU A 65 5.81 -13.91 -0.70
CA LEU A 65 5.98 -14.97 0.29
C LEU A 65 5.35 -16.25 -0.26
N GLN A 66 6.16 -17.27 -0.44
CA GLN A 66 5.69 -18.63 -0.72
C GLN A 66 5.61 -19.41 0.58
N ILE A 67 4.44 -20.00 0.83
CA ILE A 67 4.18 -20.84 2.00
C ILE A 67 4.06 -22.28 1.51
N VAL A 68 4.80 -23.19 2.14
CA VAL A 68 4.74 -24.64 1.90
C VAL A 68 4.47 -25.31 3.24
N TYR A 69 3.49 -26.20 3.30
CA TYR A 69 3.27 -26.97 4.52
C TYR A 69 4.46 -27.91 4.80
N PRO A 70 4.84 -28.10 6.08
CA PRO A 70 5.83 -29.10 6.46
C PRO A 70 5.36 -30.52 6.07
N THR A 71 6.32 -31.39 5.75
CA THR A 71 6.11 -32.83 5.55
C THR A 71 6.26 -33.60 6.85
#